data_AF-A0A9W8ZXT4-F1
#
_entry.id   AF-A0A9W8ZXT4-F1
#
_cell.length_a   1.000
_cell.length_b   1.000
_cell.length_c   1.000
_cell.angle_alpha   90.00
_cell.angle_beta   90.00
_cell.angle_gamma   90.00
#
_symmetry.space_group_name_H-M   'P 1'
#
loop_
_entity.id
_entity.type
_entity.pdbx_description
1 polymer ?
#
loop_
_entity_poly.entity_id
_entity_poly.type
_entity_poly.pdbx_seq_one_letter_code
_entity_poly.pdbx_strand_id
1 'polypeptide(L)'
;MFASSKLTAAGLILAVSTAASSVIRQTACAPSFTEGTAYHVSSNINDSYVWQFNGASAGTLSAVYLIPSPPEIEPWYLTETSTGGYTISDPLRFDSPTGSCVLAPADTTLTTGSCSNASGTDADLAISCSSCSDTTMTACTLTVASTTECVTVPGDSDGNPQIRSMECTGSPQQLWDFVAAA
;
A
#
# COMPACT_ATOMS: atom_id res chain seq x y z
N MET A 1 13.15 40.31 60.04
CA MET A 1 14.07 39.20 60.38
C MET A 1 13.25 37.92 60.45
N PHE A 2 13.64 36.91 59.65
CA PHE A 2 13.44 35.45 59.75
C PHE A 2 12.18 34.88 60.43
N ALA A 3 11.54 33.78 60.00
CA ALA A 3 11.59 32.90 58.85
C ALA A 3 10.38 31.92 58.97
N SER A 4 9.95 31.35 57.84
CA SER A 4 8.97 30.28 57.70
C SER A 4 9.22 29.04 58.58
N SER A 5 8.17 28.27 58.85
CA SER A 5 8.27 26.80 58.90
C SER A 5 7.02 26.16 58.30
N LYS A 6 7.28 25.38 57.25
CA LYS A 6 6.37 24.61 56.41
C LYS A 6 6.09 23.25 57.04
N LEU A 7 4.96 22.64 56.70
CA LEU A 7 4.84 21.19 56.51
C LEU A 7 3.66 20.93 55.57
N THR A 8 3.97 20.72 54.29
CA THR A 8 3.03 20.23 53.28
C THR A 8 3.33 18.74 53.11
N ALA A 9 2.37 17.89 53.45
CA ALA A 9 2.46 16.45 53.23
C ALA A 9 2.27 16.16 51.74
N ALA A 10 3.29 15.61 51.09
CA ALA A 10 3.23 15.17 49.70
C ALA A 10 2.62 13.76 49.64
N GLY A 11 1.50 13.64 48.92
CA GLY A 11 0.87 12.36 48.61
C GLY A 11 1.75 11.53 47.66
N LEU A 12 1.92 10.25 48.00
CA LEU A 12 2.62 9.26 47.20
C LEU A 12 1.69 8.83 46.04
N ILE A 13 1.98 9.28 44.82
CA ILE A 13 1.31 8.78 43.60
C ILE A 13 2.05 7.52 43.14
N LEU A 14 1.40 6.37 43.24
CA LEU A 14 1.84 5.12 42.62
C LEU A 14 1.69 5.25 41.11
N ALA A 15 2.82 5.42 40.41
CA ALA A 15 2.87 5.34 38.95
C ALA A 15 2.67 3.88 38.52
N VAL A 16 1.53 3.60 37.89
CA VAL A 16 1.31 2.33 37.18
C VAL A 16 2.16 2.37 35.91
N SER A 17 3.24 1.61 35.88
CA SER A 17 4.05 1.38 34.68
C SER A 17 3.25 0.51 33.71
N THR A 18 2.58 1.16 32.75
CA THR A 18 2.09 0.48 31.54
C THR A 18 3.30 0.03 30.74
N ALA A 19 3.47 -1.29 30.59
CA ALA A 19 4.42 -1.85 29.64
C ALA A 19 4.03 -1.38 28.23
N ALA A 20 4.76 -0.41 27.70
CA ALA A 20 4.72 -0.12 26.28
C ALA A 20 5.39 -1.30 25.58
N SER A 21 4.62 -2.13 24.88
CA SER A 21 5.17 -3.01 23.86
C SER A 21 5.97 -2.12 22.91
N SER A 22 7.29 -2.23 22.95
CA SER A 22 8.19 -1.56 22.03
C SER A 22 8.06 -2.25 20.67
N VAL A 23 6.96 -1.97 19.97
CA VAL A 23 6.96 -2.02 18.52
C VAL A 23 7.94 -0.92 18.13
N ILE A 24 9.06 -1.29 17.52
CA ILE A 24 9.92 -0.33 16.85
C ILE A 24 8.98 0.44 15.93
N ARG A 25 8.71 1.72 16.23
CA ARG A 25 8.04 2.60 15.29
C ARG A 25 9.01 2.77 14.14
N GLN A 26 8.95 1.84 13.19
CA GLN A 26 9.59 1.99 11.91
C GLN A 26 9.00 3.27 11.34
N THR A 27 9.85 4.26 11.07
CA THR A 27 9.41 5.56 10.59
C THR A 27 8.86 5.33 9.19
N ALA A 28 7.54 5.11 9.11
CA ALA A 28 6.87 4.95 7.83
C ALA A 28 7.15 6.19 6.98
N CYS A 29 7.57 5.99 5.75
CA CYS A 29 7.75 7.04 4.77
C CYS A 29 6.56 7.07 3.82
N ALA A 30 6.21 8.27 3.37
CA ALA A 30 5.34 8.45 2.21
C ALA A 30 6.26 8.42 0.97
N PRO A 31 6.15 7.39 0.11
CA PRO A 31 6.95 7.35 -1.11
C PRO A 31 6.51 8.48 -2.06
N SER A 32 7.47 9.02 -2.81
CA SER A 32 7.19 9.87 -3.97
C SER A 32 7.51 9.08 -5.23
N PHE A 33 6.49 8.81 -6.04
CA PHE A 33 6.67 8.18 -7.35
C PHE A 33 6.85 9.25 -8.42
N THR A 34 7.77 9.01 -9.35
CA THR A 34 8.03 9.94 -10.46
C THR A 34 7.01 9.68 -11.57
N GLU A 35 6.22 10.69 -11.91
CA GLU A 35 5.24 10.59 -13.00
C GLU A 35 5.93 10.17 -14.31
N GLY A 36 5.33 9.22 -15.03
CA GLY A 36 5.89 8.65 -16.25
C GLY A 36 7.02 7.64 -16.03
N THR A 37 7.46 7.40 -14.79
CA THR A 37 8.36 6.29 -14.47
C THR A 37 7.56 5.00 -14.27
N ALA A 38 8.07 3.93 -14.88
CA ALA A 38 7.54 2.59 -14.80
C ALA A 38 8.05 1.90 -13.52
N TYR A 39 7.21 1.10 -12.86
CA TYR A 39 7.54 0.38 -11.62
C TYR A 39 7.11 -1.09 -11.69
N HIS A 40 7.97 -1.98 -11.20
CA HIS A 40 7.62 -3.35 -10.89
C HIS A 40 7.04 -3.42 -9.48
N VAL A 41 5.92 -4.14 -9.32
CA VAL A 41 5.24 -4.33 -8.03
C VAL A 41 5.31 -5.80 -7.65
N SER A 42 5.99 -6.11 -6.55
CA SER A 42 6.16 -7.50 -6.06
C SER A 42 5.58 -7.68 -4.67
N SER A 43 5.12 -8.90 -4.37
CA SER A 43 4.71 -9.26 -3.02
C SER A 43 5.93 -9.37 -2.11
N ASN A 44 5.86 -8.81 -0.90
CA ASN A 44 6.95 -8.92 0.06
C ASN A 44 7.06 -10.32 0.70
N ILE A 45 6.03 -11.17 0.58
CA ILE A 45 6.08 -12.56 1.08
C ILE A 45 6.96 -13.44 0.19
N ASN A 46 6.90 -13.21 -1.12
CA ASN A 46 7.65 -13.97 -2.09
C ASN A 46 7.97 -13.07 -3.29
N ASP A 47 9.21 -12.58 -3.32
CA ASP A 47 9.78 -11.75 -4.37
C ASP A 47 9.84 -12.44 -5.74
N SER A 48 9.63 -13.76 -5.76
CA SER A 48 9.47 -14.54 -6.99
C SER A 48 8.09 -14.34 -7.62
N TYR A 49 7.19 -13.52 -7.06
CA TYR A 49 5.89 -13.19 -7.64
C TYR A 49 5.67 -11.69 -7.82
N VAL A 50 5.22 -11.30 -9.02
CA VAL A 50 4.98 -9.91 -9.41
C VAL A 50 3.55 -9.70 -9.87
N TRP A 51 3.05 -8.46 -9.72
CA TRP A 51 1.77 -8.06 -10.28
C TRP A 51 1.81 -8.14 -11.80
N GLN A 52 0.79 -8.77 -12.36
CA GLN A 52 0.54 -8.83 -13.79
C GLN A 52 -0.89 -8.43 -14.09
N PHE A 53 -1.08 -7.70 -15.19
CA PHE A 53 -2.38 -7.48 -15.79
C PHE A 53 -2.71 -8.62 -16.76
N ASN A 54 -3.90 -9.22 -16.67
CA ASN A 54 -4.28 -10.34 -17.55
C ASN A 54 -4.88 -9.89 -18.90
N GLY A 55 -4.84 -8.59 -19.22
CA GLY A 55 -5.44 -8.04 -20.43
C GLY A 55 -6.97 -7.94 -20.39
N ALA A 56 -7.60 -8.17 -19.22
CA ALA A 56 -9.05 -8.18 -19.14
C ALA A 56 -9.69 -6.81 -19.41
N SER A 57 -10.95 -6.83 -19.84
CA SER A 57 -11.73 -5.60 -19.99
C SER A 57 -12.04 -4.97 -18.64
N ALA A 58 -12.27 -3.65 -18.60
CA ALA A 58 -12.67 -2.93 -17.41
C ALA A 58 -13.86 -3.62 -16.70
N GLY A 59 -13.80 -3.71 -15.38
CA GLY A 59 -14.80 -4.35 -14.52
C GLY A 59 -14.62 -5.87 -14.37
N THR A 60 -13.63 -6.48 -15.02
CA THR A 60 -13.37 -7.92 -14.87
C THR A 60 -12.64 -8.18 -13.55
N LEU A 61 -13.18 -9.04 -12.69
CA LEU A 61 -12.51 -9.45 -11.45
C LEU A 61 -11.24 -10.24 -11.75
N SER A 62 -10.24 -10.15 -10.86
CA SER A 62 -8.92 -10.79 -11.05
C SER A 62 -8.17 -10.26 -12.27
N ALA A 63 -8.42 -9.01 -12.63
CA ALA A 63 -7.68 -8.35 -13.70
C ALA A 63 -6.19 -8.18 -13.35
N VAL A 64 -5.90 -8.02 -12.05
CA VAL A 64 -4.56 -8.03 -11.49
C VAL A 64 -4.35 -9.32 -10.71
N TYR A 65 -3.25 -10.01 -10.98
CA TYR A 65 -2.91 -11.30 -10.38
C TYR A 65 -1.40 -11.43 -10.24
N LEU A 66 -0.95 -12.46 -9.52
CA LEU A 66 0.47 -12.76 -9.36
C LEU A 66 0.93 -13.83 -10.36
N ILE A 67 2.09 -13.58 -10.99
CA ILE A 67 2.81 -14.59 -11.79
C ILE A 67 4.19 -14.85 -11.20
N PRO A 68 4.74 -16.07 -11.31
CA PRO A 68 6.14 -16.34 -11.00
C PRO A 68 7.02 -15.44 -11.86
N SER A 69 8.14 -14.93 -11.34
CA SER A 69 9.22 -14.21 -12.04
C SER A 69 10.28 -15.21 -12.55
N PRO A 70 10.79 -15.16 -13.81
CA PRO A 70 10.66 -14.08 -14.79
C PRO A 70 9.81 -14.45 -16.03
N PRO A 71 8.69 -13.76 -16.21
CA PRO A 71 8.05 -13.45 -17.49
C PRO A 71 8.31 -11.98 -17.81
N GLU A 72 7.93 -11.53 -19.02
CA GLU A 72 7.95 -10.11 -19.39
C GLU A 72 7.15 -9.29 -18.35
N ILE A 73 7.85 -8.70 -17.37
CA ILE A 73 7.21 -7.99 -16.28
C ILE A 73 6.65 -6.69 -16.85
N GLU A 74 5.34 -6.66 -17.05
CA GLU A 74 4.67 -5.44 -17.46
C GLU A 74 4.81 -4.40 -16.34
N PRO A 75 5.44 -3.24 -16.61
CA PRO A 75 5.59 -2.22 -15.58
C PRO A 75 4.25 -1.54 -15.32
N TRP A 76 4.09 -1.05 -14.10
CA TRP A 76 2.95 -0.25 -13.67
C TRP A 76 3.34 1.22 -13.56
N TYR A 77 2.38 2.10 -13.82
CA TYR A 77 2.58 3.53 -13.68
C TYR A 77 1.72 4.08 -12.56
N LEU A 78 2.32 4.95 -11.75
CA LEU A 78 1.65 5.60 -10.63
C LEU A 78 1.43 7.08 -10.93
N THR A 79 0.20 7.53 -10.73
CA THR A 79 -0.18 8.94 -10.88
C THR A 79 -0.79 9.42 -9.57
N GLU A 80 -0.28 10.53 -9.04
CA GLU A 80 -0.78 11.11 -7.81
C GLU A 80 -2.23 11.61 -7.99
N THR A 81 -3.08 11.35 -7.01
CA THR A 81 -4.47 11.81 -6.99
C THR A 81 -4.58 13.15 -6.27
N SER A 82 -5.68 13.87 -6.47
CA SER A 82 -5.92 15.17 -5.78
C SER A 82 -6.05 15.06 -4.25
N THR A 83 -6.11 13.84 -3.73
CA THR A 83 -6.23 13.48 -2.31
C THR A 83 -4.89 13.02 -1.70
N GLY A 84 -3.80 13.01 -2.48
CA GLY A 84 -2.47 12.58 -2.04
C GLY A 84 -2.26 11.06 -2.03
N GLY A 85 -3.18 10.30 -2.61
CA GLY A 85 -2.98 8.88 -2.93
C GLY A 85 -2.46 8.71 -4.36
N TYR A 86 -2.51 7.47 -4.86
CA TYR A 86 -2.04 7.13 -6.21
C TYR A 86 -3.05 6.24 -6.92
N THR A 87 -3.24 6.49 -8.21
CA THR A 87 -3.77 5.48 -9.12
C THR A 87 -2.64 4.62 -9.67
N ILE A 88 -2.88 3.33 -9.82
CA ILE A 88 -1.96 2.38 -10.47
C ILE A 88 -2.56 1.98 -11.81
N SER A 89 -1.83 2.17 -12.90
CA SER A 89 -2.33 1.95 -14.27
C SER A 89 -1.44 1.01 -15.07
N ASP A 90 -2.08 0.28 -15.99
CA ASP A 90 -1.40 -0.64 -16.90
C ASP A 90 -0.53 0.10 -17.93
N PRO A 91 0.53 -0.52 -18.46
CA PRO A 91 1.45 0.14 -19.38
C PRO A 91 0.85 0.35 -20.78
N LEU A 92 -0.20 -0.38 -21.13
CA LEU A 92 -0.86 -0.27 -22.43
C LEU A 92 -1.72 0.99 -22.52
N ARG A 93 -2.05 1.63 -21.39
CA ARG A 93 -3.06 2.70 -21.34
C ARG A 93 -2.71 3.87 -20.41
N PHE A 94 -1.46 3.98 -19.95
CA PHE A 94 -1.01 5.07 -19.06
C PHE A 94 -1.25 6.49 -19.62
N ASP A 95 -0.96 6.73 -20.90
CA ASP A 95 -1.14 8.05 -21.54
C ASP A 95 -2.59 8.32 -22.02
N SER A 96 -3.53 7.43 -21.74
CA SER A 96 -4.90 7.58 -22.22
C SER A 96 -5.82 8.19 -21.16
N PRO A 97 -6.65 9.19 -21.51
CA PRO A 97 -7.76 9.61 -20.65
C PRO A 97 -8.81 8.50 -20.46
N THR A 98 -8.76 7.45 -21.28
CA THR A 98 -9.50 6.18 -21.10
C THR A 98 -8.66 5.10 -20.41
N GLY A 99 -7.57 5.50 -19.77
CA GLY A 99 -6.64 4.66 -19.02
C GLY A 99 -7.37 3.76 -18.04
N SER A 100 -6.89 2.52 -17.95
CA SER A 100 -7.42 1.52 -17.04
C SER A 100 -6.57 1.52 -15.77
N CYS A 101 -7.19 1.89 -14.66
CA CYS A 101 -6.57 1.86 -13.34
C CYS A 101 -7.02 0.61 -12.58
N VAL A 102 -6.15 0.12 -11.72
CA VAL A 102 -6.48 -0.89 -10.73
C VAL A 102 -7.57 -0.35 -9.81
N LEU A 103 -8.63 -1.14 -9.63
CA LEU A 103 -9.66 -0.89 -8.62
C LEU A 103 -9.57 -1.98 -7.56
N ALA A 104 -9.66 -1.59 -6.29
CA ALA A 104 -9.70 -2.48 -5.15
C ALA A 104 -10.99 -2.28 -4.35
N PRO A 105 -12.15 -2.80 -4.83
CA PRO A 105 -13.42 -2.67 -4.12
C PRO A 105 -13.42 -3.48 -2.82
N ALA A 106 -14.26 -3.11 -1.85
CA ALA A 106 -14.30 -3.79 -0.56
C ALA A 106 -14.44 -5.31 -0.66
N ASP A 107 -13.66 -6.04 0.13
CA ASP A 107 -13.77 -7.50 0.33
C ASP A 107 -13.75 -8.35 -0.97
N THR A 108 -13.19 -7.84 -2.07
CA THR A 108 -13.21 -8.54 -3.36
C THR A 108 -11.86 -8.50 -4.07
N THR A 109 -11.76 -9.26 -5.15
CA THR A 109 -10.58 -9.33 -5.99
C THR A 109 -10.40 -8.02 -6.76
N LEU A 110 -9.15 -7.60 -6.91
CA LEU A 110 -8.79 -6.44 -7.72
C LEU A 110 -9.38 -6.58 -9.13
N THR A 111 -9.91 -5.47 -9.61
CA THR A 111 -10.42 -5.30 -10.97
C THR A 111 -9.74 -4.10 -11.62
N THR A 112 -10.21 -3.68 -12.78
CA THR A 112 -9.76 -2.45 -13.42
C THR A 112 -10.93 -1.59 -13.84
N GLY A 113 -10.72 -0.29 -13.96
CA GLY A 113 -11.75 0.65 -14.38
C GLY A 113 -11.14 1.97 -14.82
N SER A 114 -11.97 2.98 -15.03
CA SER A 114 -11.46 4.29 -15.45
C SER A 114 -10.60 4.93 -14.37
N CYS A 115 -9.47 5.50 -14.76
CA CYS A 115 -8.68 6.39 -13.91
C CYS A 115 -9.35 7.76 -13.64
N SER A 116 -10.44 8.09 -14.37
CA SER A 116 -11.12 9.37 -14.22
C SER A 116 -11.83 9.49 -12.88
N ASN A 117 -11.68 10.64 -12.21
CA ASN A 117 -12.25 10.91 -10.89
C ASN A 117 -11.84 9.90 -9.82
N ALA A 118 -10.61 9.37 -9.90
CA ALA A 118 -10.13 8.33 -8.99
C ALA A 118 -10.10 8.78 -7.52
N SER A 119 -9.82 10.04 -7.23
CA SER A 119 -9.70 10.57 -5.85
C SER A 119 -10.85 10.14 -4.94
N GLY A 120 -10.51 9.49 -3.82
CA GLY A 120 -11.47 9.00 -2.84
C GLY A 120 -12.30 7.77 -3.27
N THR A 121 -11.96 7.13 -4.40
CA THR A 121 -12.66 5.94 -4.90
C THR A 121 -11.81 4.68 -4.70
N ASP A 122 -12.31 3.54 -5.18
CA ASP A 122 -11.61 2.25 -5.17
C ASP A 122 -10.32 2.24 -6.03
N ALA A 123 -10.09 3.28 -6.83
CA ALA A 123 -8.89 3.49 -7.64
C ALA A 123 -7.79 4.30 -6.93
N ASP A 124 -8.10 4.94 -5.80
CA ASP A 124 -7.19 5.83 -5.08
C ASP A 124 -6.55 5.09 -3.91
N LEU A 125 -5.25 4.84 -4.02
CA LEU A 125 -4.49 4.04 -3.08
C LEU A 125 -3.53 4.94 -2.30
N ALA A 126 -3.75 5.08 -1.00
CA ALA A 126 -2.77 5.65 -0.09
C ALA A 126 -1.65 4.64 0.14
N ILE A 127 -0.40 5.03 -0.19
CA ILE A 127 0.76 4.15 -0.09
C ILE A 127 1.64 4.62 1.07
N SER A 128 1.99 3.70 1.96
CA SER A 128 2.91 3.96 3.07
C SER A 128 3.92 2.84 3.18
N CYS A 129 5.21 3.17 3.21
CA CYS A 129 6.29 2.19 3.14
C CYS A 129 7.17 2.24 4.38
N SER A 130 7.82 1.11 4.65
CA SER A 130 8.80 1.00 5.73
C SER A 130 10.15 1.60 5.35
N SER A 131 10.46 1.64 4.06
CA SER A 131 11.65 2.28 3.50
C SER A 131 11.36 2.80 2.10
N CYS A 132 11.89 3.99 1.80
CA CYS A 132 11.76 4.67 0.52
C CYS A 132 13.14 5.15 0.08
N SER A 133 13.52 4.82 -1.15
CA SER A 133 14.63 5.41 -1.89
C SER A 133 14.11 5.91 -3.24
N ASP A 134 14.97 6.60 -4.00
CA ASP A 134 14.59 7.17 -5.30
C ASP A 134 14.11 6.12 -6.31
N THR A 135 14.59 4.88 -6.19
CA THR A 135 14.30 3.79 -7.15
C THR A 135 13.58 2.61 -6.51
N THR A 136 13.47 2.56 -5.18
CA THR A 136 13.01 1.36 -4.48
C THR A 136 12.25 1.73 -3.22
N MET A 137 11.02 1.24 -3.11
CA MET A 137 10.17 1.38 -1.94
C MET A 137 9.84 -0.03 -1.45
N THR A 138 10.04 -0.29 -0.15
CA THR A 138 9.90 -1.64 0.40
C THR A 138 8.95 -1.72 1.59
N ALA A 139 8.32 -2.88 1.72
CA ALA A 139 7.31 -3.19 2.72
C ALA A 139 6.25 -2.08 2.78
N CYS A 140 5.65 -1.81 1.62
CA CYS A 140 4.61 -0.83 1.40
C CYS A 140 3.23 -1.43 1.62
N THR A 141 2.39 -0.73 2.38
CA THR A 141 0.97 -1.01 2.48
C THR A 141 0.22 -0.11 1.50
N LEU A 142 -0.71 -0.70 0.74
CA LEU A 142 -1.62 0.02 -0.17
C LEU A 142 -3.00 0.03 0.49
N THR A 143 -3.46 1.20 0.92
CA THR A 143 -4.76 1.40 1.57
C THR A 143 -5.74 2.06 0.61
N VAL A 144 -6.90 1.45 0.39
CA VAL A 144 -7.94 1.97 -0.51
C VAL A 144 -8.63 3.16 0.15
N ALA A 145 -8.71 4.29 -0.55
CA ALA A 145 -9.23 5.54 0.01
C ALA A 145 -10.73 5.47 0.39
N SER A 146 -11.54 4.73 -0.40
CA SER A 146 -12.98 4.60 -0.21
C SER A 146 -13.38 3.68 0.95
N THR A 147 -12.59 2.63 1.20
CA THR A 147 -12.94 1.54 2.14
C THR A 147 -12.00 1.45 3.33
N THR A 148 -10.82 2.08 3.27
CA THR A 148 -9.72 1.93 4.23
C THR A 148 -9.18 0.51 4.37
N GLU A 149 -9.46 -0.35 3.39
CA GLU A 149 -8.94 -1.71 3.30
C GLU A 149 -7.55 -1.75 2.67
N CYS A 150 -6.83 -2.85 2.91
CA CYS A 150 -5.49 -3.08 2.39
C CYS A 150 -5.50 -4.06 1.23
N VAL A 151 -4.72 -3.76 0.19
CA VAL A 151 -4.45 -4.70 -0.90
C VAL A 151 -3.62 -5.86 -0.34
N THR A 152 -4.14 -7.07 -0.48
CA THR A 152 -3.69 -8.28 0.22
C THR A 152 -3.54 -9.43 -0.78
N VAL A 153 -2.50 -10.25 -0.60
CA VAL A 153 -2.37 -11.59 -1.20
C VAL A 153 -2.93 -12.62 -0.21
N PRO A 154 -4.13 -13.18 -0.41
CA PRO A 154 -4.69 -14.16 0.51
C PRO A 154 -3.95 -15.50 0.37
N GLY A 155 -3.42 -16.01 1.47
CA GLY A 155 -2.79 -17.33 1.53
C GLY A 155 -1.28 -17.34 1.25
N ASP A 156 -0.69 -18.53 1.31
CA ASP A 156 0.72 -18.85 1.11
C ASP A 156 1.03 -19.11 -0.38
N SER A 157 0.67 -18.18 -1.26
CA SER A 157 1.28 -17.93 -2.58
C SER A 157 1.47 -19.09 -3.60
N ASP A 158 1.08 -20.33 -3.34
CA ASP A 158 1.53 -21.51 -4.14
C ASP A 158 0.56 -21.93 -5.26
N GLY A 159 -0.42 -21.11 -5.63
CA GLY A 159 -1.49 -21.56 -6.55
C GLY A 159 -2.30 -20.52 -7.31
N ASN A 160 -1.74 -19.37 -7.67
CA ASN A 160 -2.44 -18.21 -8.28
C ASN A 160 -3.31 -17.45 -7.26
N PRO A 161 -2.68 -16.74 -6.30
CA PRO A 161 -3.43 -15.97 -5.33
C PRO A 161 -4.06 -14.76 -6.02
N GLN A 162 -5.38 -14.75 -6.10
CA GLN A 162 -6.15 -13.58 -6.47
C GLN A 162 -5.86 -12.47 -5.45
N ILE A 163 -5.35 -11.34 -5.91
CA ILE A 163 -5.09 -10.18 -5.05
C ILE A 163 -6.43 -9.55 -4.68
N ARG A 164 -6.65 -9.28 -3.39
CA ARG A 164 -7.94 -8.76 -2.87
C ARG A 164 -7.73 -7.55 -1.99
N SER A 165 -8.76 -6.73 -1.85
CA SER A 165 -8.89 -5.75 -0.77
C SER A 165 -9.53 -6.44 0.43
N MET A 166 -8.95 -6.26 1.62
CA MET A 166 -9.40 -6.83 2.89
C MET A 166 -8.98 -5.92 4.05
N GLU A 167 -9.55 -6.13 5.24
CA GLU A 167 -9.16 -5.40 6.46
C GLU A 167 -7.63 -5.33 6.66
N CYS A 168 -7.12 -4.13 6.95
CA CYS A 168 -5.71 -3.92 7.26
C CYS A 168 -5.33 -4.57 8.59
N THR A 169 -4.46 -5.59 8.54
CA THR A 169 -3.97 -6.34 9.70
C THR A 169 -2.49 -6.08 10.00
N GLY A 170 -1.77 -5.45 9.07
CA GLY A 170 -0.31 -5.31 9.14
C GLY A 170 0.42 -6.63 8.91
N SER A 171 -0.27 -7.63 8.34
CA SER A 171 0.35 -8.91 8.00
C SER A 171 1.31 -8.76 6.80
N PRO A 172 2.31 -9.63 6.68
CA PRO A 172 3.20 -9.63 5.51
C PRO A 172 2.46 -9.76 4.16
N GLN A 173 1.23 -10.29 4.17
CA GLN A 173 0.38 -10.46 2.99
C GLN A 173 -0.09 -9.14 2.39
N GLN A 174 0.07 -8.05 3.14
CA GLN A 174 -0.33 -6.68 2.80
C GLN A 174 0.86 -5.80 2.43
N LEU A 175 2.05 -6.38 2.39
CA LEU A 175 3.29 -5.68 2.11
C LEU A 175 3.73 -5.91 0.67
N TRP A 176 4.07 -4.81 0.01
CA TRP A 176 4.42 -4.75 -1.40
C TRP A 176 5.73 -4.00 -1.57
N ASP A 177 6.53 -4.40 -2.55
CA ASP A 177 7.75 -3.69 -2.93
C ASP A 177 7.54 -3.06 -4.31
N PHE A 178 8.02 -1.82 -4.47
CA PHE A 178 8.03 -1.09 -5.74
C PHE A 178 9.47 -0.86 -6.16
N VAL A 179 9.81 -1.24 -7.39
CA VAL A 179 11.14 -1.03 -7.96
C VAL A 179 11.00 -0.34 -9.31
N ALA A 180 11.66 0.80 -9.49
CA ALA A 180 11.67 1.49 -10.77
C ALA A 180 12.24 0.58 -11.86
N ALA A 181 11.50 0.44 -12.97
CA ALA A 181 11.95 -0.27 -14.16
C ALA A 181 13.03 0.55 -14.88
N ALA A 182 14.12 -0.10 -15.30
CA ALA A 182 15.25 0.52 -15.97
C ALA A 182 15.08 0.58 -17.49
#